data_AF-A0A3P9PMV4-F1
#
_entry.id   AF-A0A3P9PMV4-F1
#
_cell.length_a   1.000
_cell.length_b   1.000
_cell.length_c   1.000
_cell.angle_alpha   90.00
_cell.angle_beta   90.00
_cell.angle_gamma   90.00
#
_symmetry.space_group_name_H-M   'P 1'
#
loop_
_entity.id
_entity.type
_entity.pdbx_description
1 polymer ?
#
loop_
_entity_poly.entity_id
_entity_poly.type
_entity_poly.pdbx_seq_one_letter_code
_entity_poly.pdbx_strand_id
1 'polypeptide(L)'
;AVNTSIFNKFAHKKKKNTKTFPHCLSGVFYVRVSADTEATVLYQLLTEQWGLSPPNLLISVTGGANNFYLKSHLKKVFYRGLMKIAQTTGAWIITGGTNVGVMRHVGQAVKDFALSNTKQKEIAAIGVAPWGAIHNREKLVNEEVS
;
A
#
# COMPACT_ATOMS: atom_id res chain seq x y z
N ALA A 1 2.76 20.06 15.24
CA ALA A 1 2.17 18.71 15.36
C ALA A 1 2.67 17.87 14.19
N VAL A 2 3.42 16.82 14.49
CA VAL A 2 4.17 16.01 13.52
C VAL A 2 3.17 15.14 12.75
N ASN A 3 3.04 15.37 11.43
CA ASN A 3 2.06 14.71 10.58
C ASN A 3 2.71 13.50 9.91
N THR A 4 2.17 12.31 10.18
CA THR A 4 2.83 11.03 9.88
C THR A 4 2.01 10.17 8.92
N SER A 5 2.64 9.43 8.01
CA SER A 5 1.94 8.63 7.01
C SER A 5 1.70 7.16 7.39
N ILE A 6 0.51 6.63 7.07
CA ILE A 6 0.21 5.18 7.15
C ILE A 6 0.66 4.47 5.88
N PHE A 7 1.37 3.36 6.06
CA PHE A 7 1.67 2.36 5.03
C PHE A 7 0.56 1.31 4.98
N ASN A 8 0.02 0.99 3.80
CA ASN A 8 -0.84 -0.19 3.61
C ASN A 8 -0.11 -1.17 2.70
N LYS A 9 0.18 -2.38 3.18
CA LYS A 9 0.63 -3.51 2.37
C LYS A 9 -0.59 -4.35 1.96
N PHE A 10 -0.70 -4.84 0.74
CA PHE A 10 -1.60 -5.96 0.43
C PHE A 10 -0.71 -7.19 0.24
N ALA A 11 -0.65 -8.10 1.22
CA ALA A 11 -0.04 -9.40 0.97
C ALA A 11 -0.72 -10.57 1.68
N HIS A 12 -1.14 -11.58 0.93
CA HIS A 12 -1.71 -12.81 1.45
C HIS A 12 -0.66 -13.92 1.47
N LYS A 13 0.08 -14.04 2.59
CA LYS A 13 0.77 -15.30 2.91
C LYS A 13 0.83 -15.54 4.43
N LYS A 14 0.15 -16.59 4.90
CA LYS A 14 0.33 -17.12 6.25
C LYS A 14 1.71 -17.80 6.33
N LYS A 15 2.64 -17.23 7.09
CA LYS A 15 3.76 -17.97 7.68
C LYS A 15 3.38 -18.32 9.11
N LYS A 16 3.44 -19.61 9.46
CA LYS A 16 3.35 -20.08 10.85
C LYS A 16 4.67 -19.70 11.55
N ASN A 17 4.55 -19.17 12.77
CA ASN A 17 5.61 -18.77 13.70
C ASN A 17 6.30 -17.42 13.45
N THR A 18 5.62 -16.31 13.75
CA THR A 18 6.23 -15.06 14.24
C THR A 18 5.24 -14.34 15.17
N LYS A 19 5.74 -13.76 16.26
CA LYS A 19 4.95 -12.96 17.22
C LYS A 19 4.29 -11.80 16.47
N THR A 20 2.96 -11.72 16.53
CA THR A 20 2.12 -10.78 15.79
C THR A 20 1.89 -9.47 16.54
N PHE A 21 2.19 -8.32 15.92
CA PHE A 21 1.52 -7.02 16.08
C PHE A 21 1.78 -6.11 14.86
N PRO A 22 0.91 -5.16 14.44
CA PRO A 22 -0.43 -4.84 14.95
C PRO A 22 -1.57 -5.20 13.95
N HIS A 23 -2.76 -5.44 14.49
CA HIS A 23 -4.07 -5.60 13.85
C HIS A 23 -4.14 -6.06 12.39
N CYS A 24 -4.13 -7.38 12.21
CA CYS A 24 -4.41 -8.04 10.95
C CYS A 24 -5.92 -8.12 10.69
N LEU A 25 -6.43 -7.23 9.84
CA LEU A 25 -7.60 -7.53 9.01
C LEU A 25 -7.05 -7.97 7.64
N SER A 26 -7.04 -9.28 7.40
CA SER A 26 -6.70 -9.90 6.10
C SER A 26 -5.41 -9.41 5.42
N GLY A 27 -4.22 -9.78 5.94
CA GLY A 27 -2.96 -9.67 5.18
C GLY A 27 -2.49 -8.24 4.84
N VAL A 28 -3.12 -7.22 5.44
CA VAL A 28 -2.73 -5.83 5.29
C VAL A 28 -1.97 -5.37 6.53
N PHE A 29 -0.77 -4.81 6.32
CA PHE A 29 0.07 -4.27 7.38
C PHE A 29 0.04 -2.76 7.34
N TYR A 30 0.06 -2.15 8.53
CA TYR A 30 0.20 -0.72 8.68
C TYR A 30 1.13 -0.32 9.82
N VAL A 31 1.73 0.87 9.68
CA VAL A 31 2.57 1.50 10.68
C VAL A 31 2.37 3.01 10.64
N ARG A 32 2.47 3.66 11.80
CA ARG A 32 2.55 5.11 11.95
C ARG A 32 3.99 5.46 12.36
N VAL A 33 4.66 6.31 11.60
CA VAL A 33 6.11 6.61 11.67
C VAL A 33 6.49 8.09 11.65
N SER A 34 6.47 8.86 12.75
CA SER A 34 6.88 10.30 12.84
C SER A 34 6.91 11.13 11.51
N ALA A 35 7.81 12.09 11.30
CA ALA A 35 8.06 12.70 9.98
C ALA A 35 9.55 12.87 9.71
N ASP A 36 10.32 12.90 10.80
CA ASP A 36 11.77 12.82 10.91
C ASP A 36 12.32 11.39 10.90
N THR A 37 11.46 10.36 10.86
CA THR A 37 11.90 8.96 10.71
C THR A 37 12.75 8.83 9.45
N GLU A 38 13.98 8.34 9.60
CA GLU A 38 14.87 8.14 8.47
C GLU A 38 14.31 7.13 7.45
N ALA A 39 14.53 7.41 6.16
CA ALA A 39 14.08 6.53 5.08
C ALA A 39 14.69 5.11 5.18
N THR A 40 15.91 4.99 5.72
CA THR A 40 16.59 3.71 5.94
C THR A 40 15.80 2.81 6.88
N VAL A 41 15.24 3.38 7.96
CA VAL A 41 14.42 2.65 8.93
C VAL A 41 13.14 2.13 8.25
N LEU A 42 12.51 2.95 7.41
CA LEU A 42 11.33 2.54 6.64
C LEU A 42 11.67 1.44 5.63
N TYR A 43 12.82 1.54 4.96
CA TYR A 43 13.28 0.53 4.02
C TYR A 43 13.50 -0.82 4.70
N GLN A 44 14.19 -0.84 5.85
CA GLN A 44 14.41 -2.04 6.67
C GLN A 44 13.09 -2.63 7.17
N LEU A 45 12.14 -1.79 7.62
CA LEU A 45 10.81 -2.25 7.99
C LEU A 45 10.14 -2.98 6.83
N LEU A 46 10.15 -2.39 5.63
CA LEU A 46 9.50 -2.95 4.45
C LEU A 46 10.14 -4.28 4.01
N THR A 47 11.47 -4.36 4.01
CA THR A 47 12.20 -5.52 3.47
C THR A 47 12.44 -6.63 4.50
N GLU A 48 12.82 -6.28 5.73
CA GLU A 48 13.22 -7.25 6.75
C GLU A 48 12.03 -7.69 7.59
N GLN A 49 11.24 -6.74 8.12
CA GLN A 49 10.13 -7.06 9.02
C GLN A 49 8.88 -7.47 8.25
N TRP A 50 8.57 -6.76 7.16
CA TRP A 50 7.43 -7.06 6.31
C TRP A 50 7.77 -8.00 5.16
N GLY A 51 9.04 -8.33 4.93
CA GLY A 51 9.43 -9.35 3.96
C GLY A 51 9.13 -9.00 2.50
N LEU A 52 9.04 -7.71 2.15
CA LEU A 52 8.96 -7.31 0.75
C LEU A 52 10.33 -7.51 0.09
N SER A 53 10.33 -8.17 -1.07
CA SER A 53 11.55 -8.23 -1.88
C SER A 53 11.96 -6.82 -2.29
N PRO A 54 13.26 -6.45 -2.19
CA PRO A 54 13.76 -5.19 -2.71
C PRO A 54 13.30 -4.96 -4.16
N PRO A 55 12.83 -3.76 -4.50
CA PRO A 55 12.30 -3.49 -5.83
C PRO A 55 13.43 -3.27 -6.84
N ASN A 56 13.22 -3.71 -8.08
CA ASN A 56 14.08 -3.29 -9.20
C ASN A 56 13.66 -1.95 -9.80
N LEU A 57 12.46 -1.46 -9.42
CA LEU A 57 11.86 -0.23 -9.91
C LEU A 57 10.86 0.31 -8.88
N LEU A 58 10.80 1.63 -8.73
CA LEU A 58 9.75 2.32 -7.97
C LEU A 58 8.79 3.02 -8.94
N ILE A 59 7.49 2.75 -8.81
CA ILE A 59 6.45 3.42 -9.58
C ILE A 59 5.67 4.32 -8.60
N SER A 60 5.95 5.62 -8.64
CA SER A 60 5.17 6.59 -7.86
C SER A 60 3.94 7.02 -8.66
N VAL A 61 2.75 6.78 -8.11
CA VAL A 61 1.48 7.22 -8.68
C VAL A 61 0.86 8.27 -7.78
N THR A 62 0.87 9.51 -8.28
CA THR A 62 0.27 10.68 -7.63
C THR A 62 -0.82 11.26 -8.52
N GLY A 63 -1.64 12.15 -7.96
CA GLY A 63 -2.66 12.86 -8.72
C GLY A 63 -3.69 13.55 -7.84
N GLY A 64 -4.70 14.15 -8.46
CA GLY A 64 -5.75 14.87 -7.75
C GLY A 64 -6.55 13.98 -6.82
N ALA A 65 -6.97 14.55 -5.68
CA ALA A 65 -7.86 13.92 -4.71
C ALA A 65 -9.35 14.06 -5.07
N ASN A 66 -9.68 14.84 -6.11
CA ASN A 66 -11.05 14.95 -6.62
C ASN A 66 -11.47 13.63 -7.24
N ASN A 67 -12.62 13.11 -6.83
CA ASN A 67 -13.18 11.91 -7.45
C ASN A 67 -13.59 12.22 -8.88
N PHE A 68 -13.19 11.35 -9.81
CA PHE A 68 -13.55 11.44 -11.21
C PHE A 68 -13.90 10.06 -11.76
N TYR A 69 -14.61 10.06 -12.88
CA TYR A 69 -14.95 8.83 -13.59
C TYR A 69 -13.99 8.63 -14.77
N LEU A 70 -13.24 7.53 -14.73
CA LEU A 70 -12.51 7.06 -15.92
C LEU A 70 -13.47 6.34 -16.86
N LYS A 71 -13.51 6.78 -18.14
CA LYS A 71 -14.17 6.01 -19.21
C LYS A 71 -13.66 4.57 -19.21
N SER A 72 -14.55 3.61 -19.44
CA SER A 72 -14.27 2.17 -19.30
C SER A 72 -13.04 1.70 -20.07
N HIS A 73 -12.81 2.22 -21.28
CA HIS A 73 -11.63 1.89 -22.08
C HIS A 73 -10.33 2.38 -21.42
N LEU A 74 -10.28 3.65 -21.01
CA LEU A 74 -9.12 4.24 -20.34
C LEU A 74 -8.82 3.55 -19.00
N LYS A 75 -9.86 3.26 -18.22
CA LYS A 75 -9.74 2.48 -16.98
C LYS A 75 -9.06 1.12 -17.25
N LYS A 76 -9.54 0.38 -18.25
CA LYS A 76 -8.98 -0.93 -18.62
C LYS A 76 -7.51 -0.84 -19.03
N VAL A 77 -7.17 0.13 -19.90
CA VAL A 77 -5.79 0.31 -20.37
C VAL A 77 -4.86 0.70 -19.23
N PHE A 78 -5.29 1.65 -18.38
CA PHE A 78 -4.53 2.09 -17.21
C PHE A 78 -4.28 0.93 -16.23
N TYR A 79 -5.33 0.20 -15.85
CA TYR A 79 -5.24 -0.87 -14.84
C TYR A 79 -4.33 -1.99 -15.35
N ARG A 80 -4.55 -2.43 -16.59
CA ARG A 80 -3.74 -3.48 -17.21
C ARG A 80 -2.28 -3.07 -17.35
N GLY A 81 -2.01 -1.86 -17.84
CA GLY A 81 -0.65 -1.35 -18.03
C GLY A 81 0.12 -1.27 -16.72
N LEU A 82 -0.48 -0.66 -15.69
CA LEU A 82 0.14 -0.51 -14.37
C LEU A 82 0.45 -1.87 -13.75
N MET A 83 -0.53 -2.79 -13.71
CA MET A 83 -0.32 -4.12 -13.13
C MET A 83 0.71 -4.94 -13.91
N LYS A 84 0.69 -4.84 -15.24
CA LYS A 84 1.64 -5.58 -16.10
C LYS A 84 3.09 -5.14 -15.85
N ILE A 85 3.36 -3.85 -15.78
CA ILE A 85 4.72 -3.34 -15.55
C ILE A 85 5.18 -3.72 -14.14
N ALA A 86 4.33 -3.50 -13.13
CA ALA A 86 4.67 -3.80 -11.74
C ALA A 86 5.01 -5.28 -11.56
N GLN A 87 4.19 -6.18 -12.13
CA GLN A 87 4.47 -7.61 -12.10
C GLN A 87 5.76 -7.99 -12.85
N THR A 88 5.95 -7.46 -14.07
CA THR A 88 7.05 -7.90 -14.95
C THR A 88 8.41 -7.51 -14.37
N THR A 89 8.48 -6.33 -13.75
CA THR A 89 9.73 -5.78 -13.19
C THR A 89 9.95 -6.14 -11.73
N GLY A 90 8.91 -6.55 -11.02
CA GLY A 90 8.94 -6.64 -9.56
C GLY A 90 9.00 -5.27 -8.89
N ALA A 91 8.32 -4.27 -9.48
CA ALA A 91 8.30 -2.92 -8.95
C ALA A 91 7.45 -2.80 -7.69
N TRP A 92 7.80 -1.85 -6.83
CA TRP A 92 6.87 -1.35 -5.82
C TRP A 92 6.03 -0.23 -6.43
N ILE A 93 4.72 -0.26 -6.16
CA ILE A 93 3.81 0.84 -6.46
C ILE A 93 3.67 1.68 -5.20
N ILE A 94 4.10 2.94 -5.25
CA ILE A 94 3.94 3.90 -4.15
C ILE A 94 2.85 4.89 -4.53
N THR A 95 1.89 5.13 -3.65
CA THR A 95 0.76 6.02 -3.91
C THR A 95 0.28 6.74 -2.64
N GLY A 96 -0.58 7.76 -2.76
CA GLY A 96 -1.03 8.57 -1.61
C GLY A 96 -1.92 7.85 -0.58
N GLY A 97 -2.24 6.57 -0.78
CA GLY A 97 -2.90 5.71 0.22
C GLY A 97 -4.36 6.05 0.57
N THR A 98 -4.95 7.10 0.01
CA THR A 98 -6.34 7.50 0.25
C THR A 98 -7.30 6.86 -0.75
N ASN A 99 -8.57 6.71 -0.37
CA ASN A 99 -9.61 6.13 -1.23
C ASN A 99 -10.34 7.19 -2.07
N VAL A 100 -9.60 8.14 -2.66
CA VAL A 100 -10.16 9.20 -3.51
C VAL A 100 -9.30 9.44 -4.75
N GLY A 101 -9.93 9.99 -5.80
CA GLY A 101 -9.26 10.41 -7.02
C GLY A 101 -8.40 9.33 -7.68
N VAL A 102 -7.16 9.67 -8.03
CA VAL A 102 -6.23 8.75 -8.72
C VAL A 102 -5.88 7.53 -7.83
N MET A 103 -5.64 7.74 -6.54
CA MET A 103 -5.28 6.68 -5.59
C MET A 103 -6.36 5.60 -5.50
N ARG A 104 -7.65 5.99 -5.56
CA ARG A 104 -8.78 5.03 -5.61
C ARG A 104 -8.69 4.11 -6.82
N HIS A 105 -8.32 4.64 -7.98
CA HIS A 105 -8.18 3.86 -9.21
C HIS A 105 -7.01 2.87 -9.12
N VAL A 106 -5.88 3.29 -8.52
CA VAL A 106 -4.74 2.40 -8.25
C VAL A 106 -5.14 1.26 -7.32
N GLY A 107 -5.78 1.57 -6.19
CA GLY A 107 -6.22 0.56 -5.22
C GLY A 107 -7.21 -0.45 -5.84
N GLN A 108 -8.12 0.02 -6.69
CA GLN A 108 -9.03 -0.86 -7.41
C GLN A 108 -8.29 -1.73 -8.44
N ALA A 109 -7.28 -1.21 -9.15
CA ALA A 109 -6.49 -2.00 -10.09
C ALA A 109 -5.75 -3.15 -9.39
N VAL A 110 -5.14 -2.86 -8.23
CA VAL A 110 -4.47 -3.87 -7.39
C VAL A 110 -5.46 -4.92 -6.88
N LYS A 111 -6.64 -4.50 -6.42
CA LYS A 111 -7.70 -5.40 -5.98
C LYS A 111 -8.20 -6.32 -7.10
N ASP A 112 -8.50 -5.76 -8.27
CA ASP A 112 -8.97 -6.51 -9.44
C ASP A 112 -7.93 -7.53 -9.91
N PHE A 113 -6.65 -7.15 -9.84
CA PHE A 113 -5.53 -8.04 -10.16
C PHE A 113 -5.40 -9.19 -9.16
N ALA A 114 -5.49 -8.91 -7.86
CA ALA A 114 -5.38 -9.94 -6.82
C ALA A 114 -6.53 -10.98 -6.91
N LEU A 115 -7.75 -10.55 -7.24
CA LEU A 115 -8.91 -11.43 -7.41
C LEU A 115 -8.82 -12.31 -8.66
N SER A 116 -8.22 -11.81 -9.73
CA SER A 116 -8.14 -12.51 -11.02
C SER A 116 -6.98 -13.50 -11.10
N ASN A 117 -6.00 -13.44 -10.19
CA ASN A 117 -4.68 -13.98 -10.46
C ASN A 117 -4.06 -14.79 -9.31
N THR A 118 -4.75 -15.88 -8.93
CA THR A 118 -4.44 -16.70 -7.74
C THR A 118 -3.09 -17.44 -7.76
N LYS A 119 -2.34 -17.42 -8.88
CA LYS A 119 -1.07 -18.16 -9.04
C LYS A 119 0.16 -17.30 -9.34
N GLN A 120 0.03 -15.99 -9.50
CA GLN A 120 1.14 -15.14 -9.96
C GLN A 120 1.80 -14.34 -8.82
N LYS A 121 3.01 -13.80 -9.10
CA LYS A 121 3.77 -12.96 -8.16
C LYS A 121 2.91 -11.82 -7.65
N GLU A 122 2.92 -11.67 -6.33
CA GLU A 122 2.23 -10.61 -5.61
C GLU A 122 2.84 -9.24 -5.94
N ILE A 123 1.99 -8.24 -6.12
CA ILE A 123 2.40 -6.86 -6.37
C ILE A 123 2.51 -6.15 -5.02
N ALA A 124 3.68 -5.57 -4.72
CA ALA A 124 3.86 -4.71 -3.57
C ALA A 124 3.28 -3.32 -3.86
N ALA A 125 2.08 -3.05 -3.34
CA ALA A 125 1.49 -1.72 -3.32
C ALA A 125 1.62 -1.10 -1.93
N ILE A 126 2.08 0.15 -1.88
CA ILE A 126 2.37 0.90 -0.68
C ILE A 126 1.61 2.23 -0.74
N GLY A 127 0.62 2.39 0.13
CA GLY A 127 -0.03 3.69 0.36
C GLY A 127 0.76 4.53 1.35
N VAL A 128 0.83 5.85 1.16
CA VAL A 128 1.48 6.80 2.09
C VAL A 128 0.52 7.96 2.30
N ALA A 129 -0.23 7.93 3.40
CA ALA A 129 -1.30 8.88 3.67
C ALA A 129 -1.10 9.63 5.00
N PRO A 130 -1.14 10.98 5.03
CA PRO A 130 -1.01 11.73 6.28
C PRO A 130 -2.05 11.31 7.32
N TRP A 131 -1.64 11.13 8.57
CA TRP A 131 -2.47 10.64 9.68
C TRP A 131 -3.72 11.49 9.89
N GLY A 132 -3.59 12.82 9.74
CA GLY A 132 -4.71 13.75 9.82
C GLY A 132 -5.76 13.57 8.72
N ALA A 133 -5.41 12.97 7.58
CA ALA A 133 -6.33 12.70 6.48
C ALA A 133 -7.07 11.36 6.63
N ILE A 134 -6.75 10.58 7.67
CA ILE A 134 -7.32 9.25 7.87
C ILE A 134 -8.58 9.36 8.73
N HIS A 135 -9.68 8.91 8.14
CA HIS A 135 -10.95 8.83 8.82
C HIS A 135 -10.97 7.66 9.80
N ASN A 136 -11.62 7.82 10.95
CA ASN A 136 -11.65 6.87 12.06
C ASN A 136 -10.26 6.41 12.57
N ARG A 137 -9.26 7.29 12.49
CA ARG A 137 -7.87 6.99 12.87
C ARG A 137 -7.71 6.62 14.34
N GLU A 138 -8.62 7.07 15.20
CA GLU A 138 -8.68 6.72 16.62
C GLU A 138 -8.84 5.21 16.83
N LYS A 139 -9.50 4.49 15.91
CA LYS A 139 -9.63 3.02 15.97
C LYS A 139 -8.33 2.27 15.65
N LEU A 140 -7.34 2.98 15.11
CA LEU A 140 -6.03 2.42 14.75
C LEU A 140 -4.99 2.65 15.85
N VAL A 141 -5.35 3.41 16.89
CA VAL A 141 -4.54 3.63 18.10
C VAL A 141 -5.03 2.64 19.14
N ASN A 142 -4.13 1.82 19.68
CA ASN A 142 -4.44 0.91 20.77
C ASN A 142 -3.71 1.41 22.03
N GLU A 143 -4.41 1.48 23.15
CA GLU A 143 -3.90 2.08 24.40
C GLU A 143 -2.87 1.18 25.12
N GLU A 144 -2.76 -0.09 24.73
CA GLU A 144 -1.88 -1.08 25.39
C GLU A 144 -0.38 -0.93 25.10
N VAL A 145 0.05 0.11 24.40
CA VAL A 145 1.47 0.46 24.25
C VAL A 145 1.65 1.94 24.62
N SER A 146 1.60 2.18 25.93
CA SER A 146 2.07 3.42 26.57
C SER A 146 3.33 3.11 27.37
#